data_AF-A0A1H0RXZ8-F1
#
_entry.id   AF-A0A1H0RXZ8-F1
#
_cell.length_a   1.000
_cell.length_b   1.000
_cell.length_c   1.000
_cell.angle_alpha   90.00
_cell.angle_beta   90.00
_cell.angle_gamma   90.00
#
_symmetry.space_group_name_H-M   'P 1'
#
loop_
_entity.id
_entity.type
_entity.pdbx_description
1 polymer ?
#
loop_
_entity_poly.entity_id
_entity_poly.type
_entity_poly.pdbx_seq_one_letter_code
_entity_poly.pdbx_strand_id
1 'polypeptide(L)'
;MDAFVELSAELTGFSVEELRSTGLVEQYRALADGASEAEVIQLWYTGVWRGAVPAERAYAEGLAWKAIGVAPPGTAGPGFGSWEHRPRRSAR
;
A
#
# COMPACT_ATOMS: atom_id res chain seq x y z
N MET A 1 10.26 -8.72 14.94
CA MET A 1 9.08 -8.02 14.41
C MET A 1 9.00 -6.62 14.98
N ASP A 2 9.03 -6.45 16.31
CA ASP A 2 8.70 -5.18 16.97
C ASP A 2 9.65 -4.02 16.64
N ALA A 3 10.97 -4.23 16.65
CA ALA A 3 11.92 -3.15 16.32
C ALA A 3 11.74 -2.58 14.91
N PHE A 4 11.40 -3.42 13.91
CA PHE A 4 11.17 -2.95 12.54
C PHE A 4 9.90 -2.09 12.44
N VAL A 5 8.82 -2.50 13.12
CA VAL A 5 7.56 -1.74 13.07
C VAL A 5 7.64 -0.45 13.89
N GLU A 6 8.42 -0.44 14.98
CA GLU A 6 8.71 0.79 15.75
C GLU A 6 9.51 1.79 14.93
N LEU A 7 10.61 1.37 14.30
CA LEU A 7 11.38 2.21 13.37
C LEU A 7 10.50 2.71 12.21
N SER A 8 9.71 1.82 11.63
CA SER A 8 8.81 2.19 10.52
C SER A 8 7.77 3.22 10.96
N ALA A 9 7.28 3.15 12.21
CA ALA A 9 6.34 4.13 12.75
C ALA A 9 6.99 5.52 12.86
N GLU A 10 8.23 5.57 13.34
CA GLU A 10 9.03 6.81 13.40
C GLU A 10 9.27 7.40 12.01
N LEU A 11 9.71 6.58 11.05
CA LEU A 11 10.05 7.04 9.69
C LEU A 11 8.84 7.51 8.88
N THR A 12 7.68 6.89 9.08
CA THR A 12 6.49 7.13 8.24
C THR A 12 5.50 8.11 8.85
N GLY A 13 5.54 8.30 10.17
CA GLY A 13 4.55 9.07 10.93
C GLY A 13 3.24 8.33 11.22
N PHE A 14 3.11 7.05 10.82
CA PHE A 14 1.96 6.21 11.12
C PHE A 14 2.18 5.39 12.39
N SER A 15 1.11 5.08 13.11
CA SER A 15 1.22 4.29 14.34
C SER A 15 1.59 2.83 14.07
N VAL A 16 2.18 2.17 15.07
CA VAL A 16 2.47 0.72 15.03
C VAL A 16 1.22 -0.11 14.73
N GLU A 17 0.07 0.28 15.29
CA GLU A 17 -1.20 -0.39 15.03
C GLU A 17 -1.64 -0.27 13.56
N GLU A 18 -1.52 0.92 12.99
CA GLU A 18 -1.82 1.13 11.56
C GLU A 18 -0.90 0.32 10.66
N LEU A 19 0.41 0.29 10.95
CA LEU A 19 1.35 -0.52 10.18
C LEU A 19 1.03 -2.01 10.28
N ARG A 20 0.66 -2.51 11.48
CA ARG A 20 0.23 -3.89 11.67
C ARG A 20 -1.06 -4.20 10.92
N SER A 21 -2.01 -3.25 10.86
CA SER A 21 -3.30 -3.43 10.19
C SER A 21 -3.19 -3.67 8.68
N THR A 22 -2.09 -3.25 8.04
CA THR A 22 -1.80 -3.54 6.63
C THR A 22 -1.58 -5.03 6.34
N GLY A 23 -1.18 -5.82 7.36
CA GLY A 23 -0.76 -7.21 7.19
C GLY A 23 0.59 -7.39 6.46
N LEU A 24 1.34 -6.31 6.20
CA LEU A 24 2.57 -6.34 5.39
C LEU A 24 3.86 -6.36 6.20
N VAL A 25 3.80 -6.13 7.52
CA VAL A 25 4.96 -5.97 8.40
C VAL A 25 6.00 -7.07 8.23
N GLU A 26 5.61 -8.34 8.25
CA GLU A 26 6.56 -9.46 8.13
C GLU A 26 7.19 -9.55 6.75
N GLN A 27 6.44 -9.28 5.69
CA GLN A 27 6.96 -9.27 4.32
C GLN A 27 7.93 -8.10 4.11
N TYR A 28 7.59 -6.91 4.59
CA TYR A 28 8.45 -5.74 4.46
C TYR A 28 9.71 -5.84 5.33
N ARG A 29 9.61 -6.42 6.53
CA ARG A 29 10.77 -6.71 7.36
C ARG A 29 11.77 -7.61 6.64
N ALA A 30 11.29 -8.63 5.93
CA ALA A 30 12.16 -9.54 5.20
C ALA A 30 12.86 -8.86 4.01
N LEU A 31 12.18 -7.91 3.35
CA LEU A 31 12.75 -7.14 2.23
C LEU A 31 13.72 -6.06 2.69
N ALA A 32 13.46 -5.46 3.85
CA ALA A 32 14.19 -4.32 4.36
C ALA A 32 15.55 -4.69 5.01
N ASP A 33 15.97 -5.95 4.94
CA ASP A 33 17.29 -6.35 5.44
C ASP A 33 18.40 -5.66 4.64
N GLY A 34 19.21 -4.84 5.32
CA GLY A 34 20.22 -3.99 4.70
C GLY A 34 19.68 -2.83 3.86
N ALA A 35 18.39 -2.51 3.96
CA ALA A 35 17.79 -1.37 3.28
C ALA A 35 18.13 -0.04 3.98
N SER A 36 18.23 1.02 3.19
CA SER A 36 18.26 2.38 3.73
C SER A 36 16.89 2.80 4.27
N GLU A 37 16.86 3.78 5.18
CA GLU A 37 15.61 4.38 5.68
C GLU A 37 14.75 4.94 4.53
N ALA A 38 15.38 5.53 3.50
CA ALA A 38 14.68 6.02 2.32
C ALA A 38 13.99 4.91 1.53
N GLU A 39 14.63 3.74 1.40
CA GLU A 39 14.01 2.55 0.79
C GLU A 39 12.84 2.02 1.63
N VAL A 40 12.97 2.03 2.96
CA VAL A 40 11.88 1.66 3.88
C VAL A 40 10.69 2.61 3.74
N ILE A 41 10.94 3.92 3.72
CA ILE A 41 9.90 4.94 3.50
C ILE A 41 9.23 4.75 2.14
N GLN A 42 10.01 4.58 1.07
CA GLN A 42 9.46 4.37 -0.27
C GLN A 42 8.60 3.11 -0.33
N LEU A 43 9.07 2.01 0.25
CA LEU A 43 8.34 0.75 0.31
C LEU A 43 6.98 0.92 1.00
N TRP A 44 6.96 1.57 2.17
CA TRP A 44 5.72 1.82 2.91
C TRP A 44 4.75 2.74 2.18
N TYR A 45 5.22 3.85 1.61
CA TYR A 45 4.34 4.82 0.98
C TYR A 45 3.79 4.34 -0.37
N THR A 46 4.57 3.60 -1.14
CA THR A 46 4.21 3.24 -2.52
C THR A 46 3.78 1.78 -2.69
N GLY A 47 4.18 0.90 -1.78
CA GLY A 47 4.05 -0.53 -1.96
C GLY A 47 5.01 -1.14 -2.98
N VAL A 48 6.01 -0.38 -3.45
CA VAL A 48 6.97 -0.79 -4.48
C VAL A 48 8.36 -1.00 -3.85
N TRP A 49 8.96 -2.14 -4.16
CA TRP A 49 10.32 -2.50 -3.78
C TRP A 49 11.21 -2.56 -5.02
N ARG A 50 12.14 -1.60 -5.18
CA ARG A 50 13.12 -1.58 -6.29
C ARG A 50 12.51 -1.83 -7.67
N GLY A 51 11.35 -1.23 -7.93
CA GLY A 51 10.62 -1.34 -9.21
C GLY A 51 9.66 -2.52 -9.33
N ALA A 52 9.54 -3.37 -8.30
CA ALA A 52 8.60 -4.50 -8.27
C ALA A 52 7.56 -4.33 -7.16
N VAL A 53 6.36 -4.88 -7.35
CA VAL A 53 5.33 -4.97 -6.29
C VAL A 53 5.53 -6.33 -5.59
N PRO A 54 6.00 -6.35 -4.33
CA PRO A 54 6.43 -7.59 -3.69
C PRO A 54 5.28 -8.45 -3.14
N ALA A 55 4.09 -7.88 -3.00
CA ALA A 55 2.91 -8.55 -2.47
C ALA A 55 1.65 -8.01 -3.14
N GLU A 56 0.64 -8.86 -3.35
CA GLU A 56 -0.64 -8.49 -3.99
C GLU A 56 -1.28 -7.24 -3.37
N ARG A 57 -1.29 -7.17 -2.03
CA ARG A 57 -1.91 -6.07 -1.28
C ARG A 57 -1.01 -4.85 -1.12
N ALA A 58 0.28 -4.93 -1.49
CA ALA A 58 1.25 -3.85 -1.24
C ALA A 58 0.82 -2.52 -1.84
N TYR A 59 0.32 -2.53 -3.08
CA TYR A 59 -0.17 -1.33 -3.73
C TYR A 59 -1.45 -0.77 -3.06
N ALA A 60 -2.37 -1.65 -2.68
CA ALA A 60 -3.63 -1.26 -2.04
C ALA A 60 -3.42 -0.69 -0.63
N GLU A 61 -2.49 -1.25 0.14
CA GLU A 61 -2.17 -0.82 1.50
C GLU A 61 -1.09 0.28 1.55
N GLY A 62 -0.67 0.81 0.40
CA GLY A 62 0.35 1.86 0.32
C GLY A 62 -0.05 3.11 1.13
N LEU A 63 0.82 3.54 2.03
CA LEU A 63 0.50 4.62 2.99
C LEU A 63 0.22 5.97 2.31
N ALA A 64 0.69 6.17 1.06
CA ALA A 64 0.39 7.38 0.31
C ALA A 64 -1.11 7.62 0.15
N TRP A 65 -1.91 6.56 -0.06
CA TRP A 65 -3.37 6.67 -0.22
C TRP A 65 -4.04 7.17 1.06
N LYS A 66 -3.65 6.60 2.20
CA LYS A 66 -4.13 7.04 3.51
C LYS A 66 -3.68 8.47 3.82
N ALA A 67 -2.43 8.81 3.56
CA ALA A 67 -1.86 10.14 3.82
C ALA A 67 -2.59 11.26 3.07
N ILE A 68 -3.02 11.00 1.84
CA ILE A 68 -3.78 11.97 1.03
C ILE A 68 -5.31 11.82 1.15
N GLY A 69 -5.79 10.87 1.97
CA GLY A 69 -7.21 10.68 2.25
C GLY A 69 -8.04 10.17 1.06
N VAL A 70 -7.44 9.39 0.15
CA VAL A 70 -8.15 8.82 -1.01
C VAL A 70 -8.09 7.29 -1.01
N ALA A 71 -9.08 6.68 -1.66
CA ALA A 71 -9.06 5.24 -1.91
C ALA A 71 -7.98 4.90 -2.97
N PRO A 72 -7.28 3.76 -2.82
CA PRO A 72 -6.29 3.29 -3.79
C PRO A 72 -6.94 3.04 -5.16
N PRO A 73 -6.50 3.72 -6.24
CA PRO A 73 -7.11 3.56 -7.56
C PRO A 73 -7.06 2.12 -8.07
N GLY A 74 -8.13 1.65 -8.73
CA GLY A 74 -8.15 0.32 -9.35
C GLY A 74 -8.20 -0.88 -8.39
N THR A 75 -8.29 -0.64 -7.07
CA THR A 75 -8.40 -1.72 -6.06
C THR A 75 -9.85 -2.00 -5.64
N ALA A 76 -10.71 -0.98 -5.67
CA ALA A 76 -12.14 -1.17 -5.58
C ALA A 76 -12.66 -1.67 -6.94
N GLY A 77 -13.11 -2.93 -6.97
CA GLY A 77 -13.84 -3.46 -8.11
C GLY A 77 -15.15 -2.68 -8.33
N PRO A 78 -15.68 -2.64 -9.56
CA PRO A 78 -16.99 -2.06 -9.77
C PRO A 78 -18.03 -2.92 -9.02
N GLY A 79 -19.03 -2.26 -8.42
CA GLY A 79 -20.04 -2.93 -7.61
C GLY A 79 -20.76 -4.04 -8.39
N PHE A 80 -21.30 -5.03 -7.68
CA PHE A 80 -22.10 -6.10 -8.29
C PHE A 80 -23.19 -5.51 -9.21
N GLY A 81 -23.33 -6.07 -10.43
CA GLY A 81 -24.28 -5.56 -11.43
C GLY A 81 -23.81 -4.34 -12.24
N SER A 82 -22.59 -3.83 -12.02
CA SER A 82 -22.02 -2.73 -12.82
C SER A 82 -21.93 -3.05 -14.32
N TRP A 83 -21.83 -4.34 -14.66
CA TRP A 83 -21.76 -4.84 -16.02
C TRP A 83 -23.11 -5.23 -16.62
N GLU A 84 -24.18 -5.18 -15.82
CA GLU A 84 -25.54 -5.49 -16.28
C GLU A 84 -26.10 -4.38 -17.18
N HIS A 85 -25.63 -3.15 -16.95
CA HIS A 85 -26.03 -2.00 -17.74
C HIS A 85 -25.14 -1.85 -18.97
N ARG A 86 -25.75 -1.78 -20.15
CA ARG A 86 -25.04 -1.49 -21.40
C ARG A 86 -24.27 -0.17 -21.25
N PRO A 87 -22.95 -0.13 -21.54
CA PRO A 87 -22.20 1.12 -21.48
C PRO A 87 -22.83 2.15 -22.42
N ARG A 88 -22.97 3.39 -21.94
CA ARG A 88 -23.47 4.50 -22.76
C ARG A 88 -22.54 4.66 -23.95
N ARG A 89 -23.11 4.59 -25.17
CA ARG A 89 -22.35 4.82 -26.40
C ARG A 89 -21.76 6.24 -26.33
N SER A 90 -20.45 6.40 -26.56
CA SER A 90 -19.90 7.75 -26.64
C SER A 90 -20.56 8.49 -27.80
N ALA A 91 -20.98 9.73 -27.57
CA ALA A 91 -21.37 10.62 -28.65
C ALA A 91 -20.09 10.94 -29.42
N ARG A 92 -20.05 10.51 -30.68
CA ARG A 92 -19.00 10.87 -31.65
C ARG A 92 -19.32 12.23 -32.24
#